data_AF-A0A538JLD2-F1
#
_entry.id   AF-A0A538JLD2-F1
#
_cell.length_a   1.000
_cell.length_b   1.000
_cell.length_c   1.000
_cell.angle_alpha   90.00
_cell.angle_beta   90.00
_cell.angle_gamma   90.00
#
_symmetry.space_group_name_H-M   'P 1'
#
loop_
_entity.id
_entity.type
_entity.pdbx_description
1 polymer ?
#
loop_
_entity_poly.entity_id
_entity_poly.type
_entity_poly.pdbx_seq_one_letter_code
_entity_poly.pdbx_strand_id
1 'polypeptide(L)'
;MSSTNEPRDALDEPRSRSMGADSRSPDVEASLPSGMRVQVRRRFDGGWASGFQICAAQPHGGYLVRRLSDRAVLPITFAEAEVRSDPV
;
A
#
# COMPACT_ATOMS: atom_id res chain seq x y z
N MET A 1 56.56 -29.24 32.89
CA MET A 1 55.74 -28.88 34.07
C MET A 1 55.70 -27.36 34.16
N SER A 2 54.51 -26.81 34.47
CA SER A 2 54.16 -25.37 34.63
C SER A 2 53.90 -24.65 33.29
N SER A 3 52.68 -24.62 32.75
CA SER A 3 51.44 -23.95 33.21
C SER A 3 51.60 -22.45 33.42
N THR A 4 51.09 -21.66 32.48
CA THR A 4 50.32 -20.44 32.78
C THR A 4 49.39 -20.17 31.60
N ASN A 5 48.12 -20.42 31.87
CA ASN A 5 46.96 -20.14 31.05
C ASN A 5 46.42 -18.77 31.49
N GLU A 6 46.40 -17.78 30.60
CA GLU A 6 45.43 -16.69 30.63
C GLU A 6 45.17 -16.21 29.18
N PRO A 7 43.96 -16.39 28.63
CA PRO A 7 43.55 -15.74 27.40
C PRO A 7 43.25 -14.26 27.69
N ARG A 8 44.06 -13.37 27.12
CA ARG A 8 43.81 -11.92 27.15
C ARG A 8 43.00 -11.52 25.92
N ASP A 9 42.09 -10.57 26.14
CA ASP A 9 41.21 -9.94 25.17
C ASP A 9 39.97 -10.75 24.75
N ALA A 10 39.10 -10.90 25.75
CA ALA A 10 37.68 -10.62 25.56
C ALA A 10 37.52 -9.16 25.08
N LEU A 11 37.58 -8.94 23.77
CA LEU A 11 36.90 -7.82 23.13
C LEU A 11 35.60 -8.35 22.55
N ASP A 12 34.56 -8.24 23.37
CA ASP A 12 33.26 -7.71 22.97
C ASP A 12 32.93 -7.96 21.49
N GLU A 13 32.36 -9.12 21.18
CA GLU A 13 31.42 -9.19 20.08
C GLU A 13 30.15 -8.48 20.56
N PRO A 14 29.85 -7.24 20.11
CA PRO A 14 28.50 -6.72 20.24
C PRO A 14 27.63 -7.55 19.31
N ARG A 15 27.07 -8.61 19.92
CA ARG A 15 25.74 -9.15 19.71
C ARG A 15 25.01 -8.43 18.60
N SER A 16 24.80 -9.16 17.51
CA SER A 16 23.52 -9.22 16.82
C SER A 16 22.76 -7.90 16.88
N ARG A 17 23.23 -6.89 16.14
CA ARG A 17 22.36 -5.75 15.88
C ARG A 17 21.26 -6.27 14.97
N SER A 18 20.18 -6.64 15.63
CA SER A 18 18.84 -6.75 15.10
C SER A 18 18.50 -5.46 14.33
N MET A 19 18.96 -5.36 13.08
CA MET A 19 18.14 -4.78 12.03
C MET A 19 17.17 -5.90 11.66
N GLY A 20 16.15 -6.14 12.48
CA GLY A 20 15.08 -5.14 12.56
C GLY A 20 14.37 -5.23 11.22
N ALA A 21 13.65 -6.34 11.05
CA ALA A 21 12.67 -6.50 10.00
C ALA A 21 11.76 -5.28 9.99
N ASP A 22 11.96 -4.43 9.01
CA ASP A 22 10.90 -3.93 8.16
C ASP A 22 11.62 -3.23 7.00
N SER A 23 12.18 -4.03 6.09
CA SER A 23 12.14 -3.61 4.70
C SER A 23 10.65 -3.46 4.39
N ARG A 24 10.08 -2.30 4.73
CA ARG A 24 8.91 -1.79 4.05
C ARG A 24 9.38 -1.67 2.62
N SER A 25 9.20 -2.75 1.87
CA SER A 25 9.40 -2.76 0.44
C SER A 25 8.70 -1.51 -0.08
N PRO A 26 9.44 -0.55 -0.66
CA PRO A 26 8.78 0.53 -1.35
C PRO A 26 7.95 -0.09 -2.48
N ASP A 27 6.70 0.32 -2.59
CA ASP A 27 5.83 0.06 -3.75
C ASP A 27 5.47 -1.41 -4.04
N VAL A 28 4.68 -2.03 -3.16
CA VAL A 28 3.48 -2.67 -3.73
C VAL A 28 2.52 -1.52 -4.01
N GLU A 29 2.52 -1.05 -5.26
CA GLU A 29 1.53 -0.15 -5.82
C GLU A 29 0.18 -0.47 -5.17
N ALA A 30 -0.24 0.40 -4.23
CA ALA A 30 -1.26 0.09 -3.24
C ALA A 30 -2.64 0.11 -3.91
N SER A 31 -2.86 -0.87 -4.77
CA SER A 31 -4.03 -0.95 -5.60
C SER A 31 -5.24 -1.14 -4.71
N LEU A 32 -6.20 -0.23 -4.82
CA LEU A 32 -7.38 -0.24 -3.96
C LEU A 32 -8.13 -1.58 -4.17
N PRO A 33 -8.37 -2.36 -3.11
CA PRO A 33 -8.98 -3.67 -3.26
C PRO A 33 -10.39 -3.55 -3.82
N SER A 34 -10.80 -4.56 -4.61
CA SER A 34 -12.17 -4.65 -5.07
C SER A 34 -13.13 -4.67 -3.89
N GLY A 35 -14.25 -3.99 -4.04
CA GLY A 35 -15.22 -3.80 -2.97
C GLY A 35 -14.91 -2.62 -2.04
N MET A 36 -13.77 -1.94 -2.14
CA MET A 36 -13.50 -0.75 -1.35
C MET A 36 -14.36 0.44 -1.78
N ARG A 37 -14.90 1.20 -0.82
CA ARG A 37 -15.59 2.47 -1.10
C ARG A 37 -14.60 3.56 -1.44
N VAL A 38 -14.90 4.30 -2.50
CA VAL A 38 -14.01 5.31 -3.04
C VAL A 38 -14.78 6.55 -3.44
N GLN A 39 -14.04 7.66 -3.51
CA GLN A 39 -14.49 8.86 -4.18
C GLN A 39 -13.77 8.97 -5.53
N VAL A 40 -14.50 9.42 -6.56
CA VAL A 40 -13.94 9.67 -7.88
C VAL A 40 -13.87 11.16 -8.15
N ARG A 41 -12.84 11.60 -8.87
CA ARG A 41 -12.66 13.00 -9.25
C ARG A 41 -13.60 13.36 -10.38
N ARG A 42 -14.36 14.44 -10.19
CA ARG A 42 -15.22 15.03 -11.22
C ARG A 42 -14.36 15.87 -12.16
N ARG A 43 -14.40 15.57 -13.46
CA ARG A 43 -13.59 16.27 -14.46
C ARG A 43 -14.02 17.70 -14.73
N PHE A 44 -15.28 18.03 -14.46
CA PHE A 44 -15.85 19.35 -14.74
C PHE A 44 -15.41 20.42 -13.73
N ASP A 45 -15.49 20.12 -12.43
CA ASP A 45 -15.18 21.05 -11.34
C ASP A 45 -13.93 20.67 -10.54
N GLY A 46 -13.34 19.50 -10.81
CA GLY A 46 -12.16 19.00 -10.11
C GLY A 46 -12.41 18.47 -8.69
N GLY A 47 -13.65 18.58 -8.17
CA GLY A 47 -14.05 18.06 -6.88
C GLY A 47 -14.16 16.53 -6.85
N TRP A 48 -14.48 15.99 -5.67
CA TRP A 48 -14.59 14.55 -5.44
C TRP A 48 -16.05 14.16 -5.19
N ALA A 49 -16.51 13.10 -5.85
CA ALA A 49 -17.83 12.53 -5.67
C ALA A 49 -17.73 11.19 -4.96
N SER A 50 -18.46 11.04 -3.86
CA SER A 50 -18.57 9.78 -3.10
C SER A 50 -19.67 8.88 -3.66
N GLY A 51 -19.85 7.71 -3.05
CA GLY A 51 -20.87 6.74 -3.48
C GLY A 51 -20.38 5.81 -4.59
N PHE A 52 -19.08 5.55 -4.68
CA PHE A 52 -18.49 4.61 -5.61
C PHE A 52 -17.77 3.49 -4.88
N GLN A 53 -17.55 2.39 -5.58
CA GLN A 53 -16.85 1.23 -5.07
C GLN A 53 -15.94 0.64 -6.16
N ILE A 54 -14.73 0.21 -5.80
CA ILE A 54 -13.85 -0.48 -6.75
C ILE A 54 -14.52 -1.78 -7.20
N CYS A 55 -14.64 -1.98 -8.50
CA CYS A 55 -15.09 -3.22 -9.10
C CYS A 55 -13.88 -4.12 -9.40
N ALA A 56 -12.89 -3.57 -10.09
CA ALA A 56 -11.64 -4.25 -10.43
C ALA A 56 -10.52 -3.23 -10.70
N ALA A 57 -9.29 -3.60 -10.35
CA ALA A 57 -8.10 -2.94 -10.86
C ALA A 57 -7.83 -3.43 -12.29
N GLN A 58 -7.41 -2.52 -13.17
CA GLN A 58 -7.12 -2.86 -14.57
C GLN A 58 -5.63 -3.22 -14.75
N PRO A 59 -5.30 -4.16 -15.64
CA PRO A 59 -3.91 -4.61 -15.84
C PRO A 59 -2.97 -3.55 -16.42
N HIS A 60 -3.50 -2.45 -16.96
CA HIS A 60 -2.72 -1.31 -17.46
C HIS A 60 -2.77 -0.10 -16.51
N GLY A 61 -3.19 -0.32 -15.26
CA GLY A 61 -3.40 0.73 -14.26
C GLY A 61 -4.81 1.30 -14.26
N GLY A 62 -5.15 1.94 -13.13
CA GLY A 62 -6.47 2.51 -12.89
C GLY A 62 -7.54 1.48 -12.47
N TYR A 63 -8.76 1.98 -12.33
CA TYR A 63 -9.84 1.26 -11.66
C TYR A 63 -11.14 1.34 -12.45
N LEU A 64 -11.83 0.20 -12.55
CA LEU A 64 -13.26 0.17 -12.84
C LEU A 64 -14.00 0.37 -11.53
N VAL A 65 -14.95 1.31 -11.54
CA VAL A 65 -15.75 1.61 -10.35
C VAL A 65 -17.23 1.35 -10.63
N ARG A 66 -17.93 0.91 -9.58
CA ARG A 66 -19.37 0.79 -9.55
C ARG A 66 -19.97 1.96 -8.78
N ARG A 67 -20.99 2.57 -9.35
CA ARG A 67 -21.81 3.58 -8.66
C ARG A 67 -22.76 2.87 -7.69
N LEU A 68 -22.74 3.23 -6.41
CA LEU A 68 -23.54 2.56 -5.38
C LEU A 68 -25.05 2.85 -5.50
N SER A 69 -25.42 4.00 -6.07
CA SER A 69 -26.82 4.44 -6.21
C SER A 69 -27.66 3.51 -7.09
N ASP A 70 -27.14 3.14 -8.26
CA ASP A 70 -27.82 2.31 -9.26
C ASP A 70 -27.13 0.96 -9.50
N ARG A 71 -26.01 0.70 -8.80
CA ARG A 71 -25.17 -0.49 -8.92
C ARG A 71 -24.57 -0.72 -10.31
N ALA A 72 -24.62 0.25 -11.22
CA ALA A 72 -23.97 0.14 -12.52
C ALA A 72 -22.45 0.33 -12.42
N VAL A 73 -21.71 -0.50 -13.14
CA VAL A 73 -20.28 -0.30 -13.38
C VAL A 73 -20.14 0.78 -14.45
N LEU A 74 -19.32 1.80 -14.16
CA LEU A 74 -19.07 2.84 -15.14
C LEU A 74 -18.23 2.25 -16.29
N PRO A 75 -18.58 2.54 -17.57
CA PRO A 75 -17.89 1.99 -18.73
C PRO A 75 -16.51 2.66 -18.98
N ILE A 76 -16.04 3.47 -18.04
CA ILE A 76 -14.77 4.19 -18.13
C ILE A 76 -13.83 3.72 -17.02
N THR A 77 -12.55 3.62 -17.37
CA THR A 77 -11.48 3.39 -16.39
C THR A 77 -11.07 4.72 -15.78
N PHE A 78 -11.03 4.79 -14.45
CA PHE A 78 -10.52 5.94 -13.72
C PHE A 78 -9.03 5.76 -13.44
N ALA A 79 -8.23 6.78 -13.71
CA ALA A 79 -6.83 6.76 -13.33
C ALA A 79 -6.69 6.77 -11.80
N GLU A 80 -5.55 6.32 -11.28
CA GLU A 80 -5.32 6.28 -9.83
C GLU A 80 -5.39 7.67 -9.19
N ALA A 81 -4.93 8.71 -9.89
CA ALA A 81 -5.07 10.10 -9.46
C ALA A 81 -6.53 10.62 -9.46
N GLU A 82 -7.45 9.92 -10.12
CA GLU A 82 -8.88 10.23 -10.15
C GLU A 82 -9.68 9.41 -9.13
N VAL A 83 -9.03 8.54 -8.36
CA VAL A 83 -9.68 7.69 -7.35
C VAL A 83 -8.98 7.85 -6.01
N ARG A 84 -9.76 8.02 -4.94
CA ARG A 84 -9.23 8.01 -3.57
C ARG A 84 -10.10 7.17 -2.66
N SER A 85 -9.49 6.59 -1.63
CA SER A 85 -10.23 5.93 -0.56
C SER A 85 -11.20 6.92 0.10
N ASP A 86 -12.42 6.43 0.38
CA ASP A 86 -13.40 7.14 1.17
C ASP A 86 -13.32 6.63 2.62
N PRO A 87 -12.70 7.38 3.56
CA PRO A 87 -12.73 7.00 4.96
C PRO A 87 -14.15 7.22 5.47
N VAL A 88 -14.91 6.13 5.56
CA VAL A 88 -16.19 6.08 6.28
C VAL A 88 -15.94 6.18 7.78
#